data_AF-A0AAV7U120-F1
#
_entry.id   AF-A0AAV7U120-F1
#
_cell.length_a   1.000
_cell.length_b   1.000
_cell.length_c   1.000
_cell.angle_alpha   90.00
_cell.angle_beta   90.00
_cell.angle_gamma   90.00
#
_symmetry.space_group_name_H-M   'P 1'
#
loop_
_entity.id
_entity.type
_entity.pdbx_description
1 polymer ?
#
loop_
_entity_poly.entity_id
_entity_poly.type
_entity_poly.pdbx_seq_one_letter_code
_entity_poly.pdbx_strand_id
1 'polypeptide(L)' 'YFELESSGQRDEIRYHYRFNGKSRTETFPYRLADGQWHKIALSISASHLLLHVDC' A
#
# COMPACT_ATOMS: atom_id res chain seq x y z
N TYR A 1 1.33 -1.72 -14.21
CA TYR A 1 0.51 -0.75 -13.48
C TYR A 1 0.94 -0.83 -12.03
N PHE A 2 0.89 0.30 -11.34
CA PHE A 2 1.20 0.44 -9.93
C PHE A 2 0.06 1.24 -9.32
N GLU A 3 -0.62 0.67 -8.34
CA GLU A 3 -1.80 1.29 -7.74
C GLU A 3 -1.77 1.06 -6.24
N LEU A 4 -2.03 2.12 -5.49
CA LEU A 4 -2.14 2.12 -4.05
C LEU A 4 -3.56 2.47 -3.70
N GLU A 5 -4.25 1.55 -3.02
CA GLU A 5 -5.62 1.71 -2.57
C GLU A 5 -5.65 1.78 -1.06
N SER A 6 -6.44 2.70 -0.50
CA SER A 6 -6.78 2.68 0.92
C SER A 6 -8.20 2.13 1.10
N SER A 7 -8.33 1.08 1.90
CA SER A 7 -9.61 0.46 2.21
C SER A 7 -10.05 0.86 3.61
N GLY A 8 -10.88 1.90 3.72
CA GLY A 8 -11.42 2.35 5.01
C GLY A 8 -12.43 1.37 5.65
N GLN A 9 -13.01 0.45 4.87
CA GLN A 9 -13.89 -0.60 5.42
C GLN A 9 -13.11 -1.74 6.07
N ARG A 10 -11.86 -1.97 5.63
CA ARG A 10 -11.01 -3.07 6.10
C ARG A 10 -9.83 -2.58 6.93
N ASP A 11 -9.68 -1.27 7.10
CA ASP A 11 -8.54 -0.64 7.77
C ASP A 11 -7.20 -1.14 7.21
N GLU A 12 -7.12 -1.19 5.87
CA GLU A 12 -6.00 -1.76 5.14
C GLU A 12 -5.53 -0.84 4.00
N ILE A 13 -4.24 -0.86 3.72
CA ILE A 13 -3.65 -0.30 2.50
C ILE A 13 -3.32 -1.47 1.57
N ARG A 14 -3.78 -1.42 0.33
CA ARG A 14 -3.54 -2.44 -0.69
C ARG A 14 -2.66 -1.89 -1.79
N TYR A 15 -1.59 -2.60 -2.07
CA TYR A 15 -0.67 -2.26 -3.15
C TYR A 15 -0.79 -3.28 -4.28
N HIS A 16 -1.29 -2.82 -5.43
CA HIS A 16 -1.46 -3.63 -6.62
C HIS A 16 -0.32 -3.35 -7.60
N TYR A 17 0.41 -4.41 -7.97
CA TYR A 17 1.52 -4.32 -8.92
C TYR A 17 1.52 -5.48 -9.90
N ARG A 18 2.13 -5.26 -11.06
CA ARG A 18 2.45 -6.33 -12.01
C ARG A 18 3.93 -6.64 -11.96
N PHE A 19 4.26 -7.89 -11.66
CA PHE A 19 5.63 -8.40 -11.71
C PHE A 19 5.67 -9.66 -12.56
N ASN A 20 6.55 -9.68 -13.56
CA ASN A 20 6.67 -10.78 -14.54
C ASN A 20 5.33 -11.21 -15.16
N GLY A 21 4.50 -10.23 -15.55
CA GLY A 21 3.19 -10.47 -16.16
C GLY A 21 2.10 -10.95 -15.21
N LYS A 22 2.42 -11.27 -13.95
CA LYS A 22 1.45 -11.64 -12.92
C LYS A 22 1.05 -10.43 -12.09
N SER A 23 -0.25 -10.25 -11.88
CA SER A 23 -0.78 -9.29 -10.91
C SER A 23 -0.55 -9.83 -9.51
N ARG A 24 0.00 -9.00 -8.64
CA ARG A 24 0.17 -9.25 -7.22
C ARG A 24 -0.47 -8.14 -6.41
N THR A 25 -0.87 -8.47 -5.19
CA THR A 25 -1.49 -7.53 -4.26
C THR A 25 -0.90 -7.80 -2.89
N GLU A 26 -0.20 -6.81 -2.35
CA GLU A 26 0.23 -6.82 -0.95
C GLU A 26 -0.77 -6.02 -0.13
N THR A 27 -1.11 -6.52 1.06
CA THR A 27 -2.02 -5.85 1.99
C THR A 27 -1.28 -5.50 3.27
N PHE A 28 -1.39 -4.25 3.70
CA PHE A 28 -0.83 -3.75 4.94
C PHE A 28 -1.98 -3.41 5.89
N PRO A 29 -2.02 -3.99 7.12
CA PRO A 29 -3.02 -3.62 8.11
C PRO A 29 -2.69 -2.24 8.65
N TYR A 30 -3.28 -1.21 8.05
CA TYR A 30 -3.12 0.19 8.44
C TYR A 30 -4.34 1.00 8.02
N ARG A 31 -4.91 1.72 8.99
CA ARG A 31 -6.06 2.60 8.77
C ARG A 31 -5.60 3.97 8.30
N LEU A 32 -5.73 4.24 7.00
CA LEU A 32 -5.45 5.55 6.41
C LEU A 32 -6.69 6.45 6.30
N ALA A 33 -7.88 5.85 6.24
CA ALA A 33 -9.14 6.56 6.02
C ALA A 33 -9.80 6.96 7.35
N ASP A 34 -9.05 7.56 8.26
CA ASP A 34 -9.54 8.01 9.57
C ASP A 34 -10.02 9.47 9.60
N GLY A 35 -9.82 10.21 8.50
CA GLY A 35 -10.18 11.62 8.37
C GLY A 35 -9.06 12.59 8.70
N GLN A 36 -7.85 12.10 8.96
CA GLN A 36 -6.64 12.90 9.15
C GLN A 36 -5.74 12.86 7.91
N TRP A 37 -4.84 13.84 7.83
CA TRP A 37 -3.79 13.84 6.83
C TRP A 37 -2.66 12.91 7.25
N HIS A 38 -2.30 12.00 6.36
CA HIS A 38 -1.17 11.09 6.55
C HIS A 38 -0.12 11.29 5.47
N LYS A 39 1.16 11.18 5.84
CA LYS A 39 2.28 11.12 4.89
C LYS A 39 2.71 9.69 4.69
N ILE A 40 2.81 9.26 3.43
CA ILE A 40 3.16 7.88 3.10
C ILE A 40 4.46 7.87 2.29
N ALA A 41 5.39 6.99 2.68
CA ALA A 41 6.57 6.68 1.89
C ALA A 41 6.57 5.18 1.54
N LEU A 42 6.50 4.90 0.24
CA LEU A 42 6.50 3.54 -0.30
C LEU A 42 7.84 3.27 -0.99
N SER A 43 8.54 2.23 -0.53
CA SER A 43 9.77 1.74 -1.16
C SER A 43 9.57 0.34 -1.71
N ILE A 44 9.96 0.15 -2.97
CA ILE A 44 9.78 -1.12 -3.69
C ILE A 44 11.15 -1.57 -4.17
N SER A 45 11.53 -2.79 -3.78
CA SER A 45 12.65 -3.54 -4.34
C SER A 45 12.09 -4.83 -4.93
N ALA A 46 12.77 -5.42 -5.91
CA ALA A 46 12.30 -6.56 -6.71
C ALA A 46 11.35 -7.55 -5.99
N SER A 47 11.69 -7.95 -4.76
CA SER A 47 10.87 -8.84 -3.92
C SER A 47 10.38 -8.25 -2.59
N HIS A 48 10.76 -7.00 -2.24
CA HIS A 48 10.37 -6.41 -0.95
C HIS A 48 9.63 -5.10 -1.14
N LEU A 49 8.58 -4.94 -0.34
CA LEU A 49 7.80 -3.73 -0.26
C LEU A 49 7.83 -3.22 1.18
N LEU A 50 8.18 -1.94 1.33
CA LEU A 50 8.24 -1.26 2.60
C LEU A 50 7.32 -0.05 2.55
N LEU A 51 6.42 0.06 3.53
CA LEU A 51 5.46 1.14 3.65
C LEU A 51 5.70 1.85 4.99
N HIS A 52 6.01 3.13 4.93
CA HIS A 52 6.08 4.02 6.11
C HIS A 52 4.91 4.99 6.08
N VAL A 53 4.34 5.25 7.26
CA VAL A 53 3.28 6.24 7.44
C VAL A 53 3.65 7.16 8.61
N ASP A 54 3.55 8.47 8.39
CA ASP A 54 3.73 9.55 9.38
C ASP A 54 5.07 9.64 10.11
N CYS A 55 6.18 9.34 9.41
CA CYS A 55 7.52 9.66 9.90
C CYS A 55 7.82 11.18 9.90
#